data_AF-A0A9W8YQ14-F1
#
_entry.id   AF-A0A9W8YQ14-F1
#
_cell.length_a   1.000
_cell.length_b   1.000
_cell.length_c   1.000
_cell.angle_alpha   90.00
_cell.angle_beta   90.00
_cell.angle_gamma   90.00
#
_symmetry.space_group_name_H-M   'P 1'
#
loop_
_entity.id
_entity.type
_entity.pdbx_description
1 polymer ?
#
loop_
_entity_poly.entity_id
_entity_poly.type
_entity_poly.pdbx_seq_one_letter_code
_entity_poly.pdbx_strand_id
1 'polypeptide(L)'
;MKYAAALTLALAAMALAKPMPAKGAKAAANANANGKANGNAAAAANAQQVQDNVNQWLQDIKDVNTFVDTALNLKSAQDISDAASTAFVAAQDEGTQNDNLAAAVQLDSLGALANKDLANQFGIIGPAINDTIFNPQNLQKNLDAINGARCPPPVGDGAILEEGAVQQAAAQAVGAVADAPEIPQACNA
;
A
#
# COMPACT_ATOMS: atom_id res chain seq x y z
N MET A 1 -26.50 18.12 42.23
CA MET A 1 -27.96 17.89 42.12
C MET A 1 -28.18 17.28 40.74
N LYS A 2 -28.42 15.96 40.64
CA LYS A 2 -29.71 15.33 40.24
C LYS A 2 -30.28 16.00 38.97
N TYR A 3 -30.45 15.33 37.82
CA TYR A 3 -31.47 14.30 37.56
C TYR A 3 -31.09 13.30 36.45
N ALA A 4 -31.55 12.06 36.62
CA ALA A 4 -31.62 11.00 35.63
C ALA A 4 -32.94 11.07 34.83
N ALA A 5 -32.96 10.54 33.61
CA ALA A 5 -34.17 9.99 33.01
C ALA A 5 -33.81 8.96 31.93
N ALA A 6 -34.02 7.68 32.27
CA ALA A 6 -34.15 6.60 31.34
C ALA A 6 -35.53 6.68 30.66
N LEU A 7 -35.62 6.35 29.36
CA LEU A 7 -36.90 6.01 28.75
C LEU A 7 -36.73 4.75 27.89
N THR A 8 -37.30 3.67 28.41
CA THR A 8 -37.53 2.41 27.71
C THR A 8 -38.97 2.45 27.19
N LEU A 9 -39.19 2.16 25.90
CA LEU A 9 -40.49 1.72 25.41
C LEU A 9 -40.29 0.52 24.48
N ALA A 10 -40.66 -0.65 24.99
CA ALA A 10 -40.93 -1.83 24.20
C ALA A 10 -42.41 -1.80 23.79
N LEU A 11 -42.72 -2.10 22.53
CA LEU A 11 -44.04 -2.59 22.14
C LEU A 11 -43.84 -3.76 21.18
N ALA A 12 -44.28 -4.93 21.63
CA ALA A 12 -44.34 -6.16 20.87
C ALA A 12 -45.62 -6.20 20.01
N ALA A 13 -45.55 -6.86 18.86
CA ALA A 13 -46.73 -7.47 18.24
C ALA A 13 -46.37 -8.88 17.76
N MET A 14 -47.08 -9.85 18.32
CA MET A 14 -47.00 -11.27 18.01
C MET A 14 -47.78 -11.59 16.73
N ALA A 15 -47.29 -12.57 15.97
CA ALA A 15 -48.15 -13.36 15.08
C ALA A 15 -47.83 -14.85 15.29
N LEU A 16 -48.88 -15.59 15.64
CA LEU A 16 -48.93 -17.04 15.88
C LEU A 16 -49.00 -17.81 14.55
N ALA A 17 -48.29 -18.94 14.44
CA ALA A 17 -48.77 -20.13 13.73
C ALA A 17 -48.03 -21.41 14.21
N LYS A 18 -48.83 -22.45 14.50
CA LYS A 18 -48.53 -23.80 15.05
C LYS A 18 -47.95 -24.77 13.99
N PRO A 19 -47.85 -26.10 14.25
CA PRO A 19 -47.01 -26.84 15.19
C PRO A 19 -46.03 -27.81 14.44
N MET A 20 -45.06 -28.38 15.17
CA MET A 20 -44.13 -29.41 14.67
C MET A 20 -44.82 -30.69 14.15
N PRO A 21 -44.10 -31.48 13.33
CA PRO A 21 -43.74 -32.81 13.83
C PRO A 21 -42.23 -33.10 13.72
N ALA A 22 -41.67 -33.64 14.81
CA ALA A 22 -40.35 -34.23 14.83
C ALA A 22 -40.41 -35.70 14.40
N LYS A 23 -39.61 -36.08 13.39
CA LYS A 23 -38.77 -37.30 13.38
C LYS A 23 -38.15 -37.52 11.99
N GLY A 24 -36.83 -37.53 11.96
CA GLY A 24 -36.04 -37.93 10.79
C GLY A 24 -34.57 -37.61 11.02
N ALA A 25 -33.85 -38.53 11.66
CA ALA A 25 -32.41 -38.43 11.84
C ALA A 25 -31.69 -38.39 10.48
N LYS A 26 -30.50 -37.74 10.49
CA LYS A 26 -29.45 -37.69 9.46
C LYS A 26 -29.53 -36.57 8.42
N ALA A 27 -29.03 -35.39 8.79
CA ALA A 27 -28.23 -34.53 7.91
C ALA A 27 -27.37 -33.54 8.72
N ALA A 28 -26.71 -34.01 9.79
CA ALA A 28 -25.63 -33.25 10.43
C ALA A 28 -24.32 -33.59 9.72
N ALA A 29 -24.13 -33.10 8.49
CA ALA A 29 -22.84 -33.14 7.77
C ALA A 29 -22.86 -32.33 6.45
N ASN A 30 -23.26 -31.04 6.44
CA ASN A 30 -22.87 -30.18 5.30
C ASN A 30 -22.90 -28.66 5.55
N ALA A 31 -22.61 -28.19 6.78
CA ALA A 31 -22.51 -26.75 7.06
C ALA A 31 -21.05 -26.27 7.22
N ASN A 32 -20.06 -27.16 7.17
CA ASN A 32 -18.65 -26.83 7.43
C ASN A 32 -17.78 -26.73 6.15
N ALA A 33 -18.31 -27.07 4.97
CA ALA A 33 -17.55 -26.95 3.71
C ALA A 33 -17.60 -25.53 3.13
N ASN A 34 -18.76 -24.86 3.17
CA ASN A 34 -18.93 -23.54 2.56
C ASN A 34 -18.37 -22.37 3.40
N GLY A 35 -18.31 -22.50 4.73
CA GLY A 35 -17.71 -21.47 5.59
C GLY A 35 -16.17 -21.39 5.47
N LYS A 36 -15.51 -22.55 5.35
CA LYS A 36 -14.06 -22.62 5.10
C LYS A 36 -13.70 -22.28 3.65
N ALA A 37 -14.52 -22.67 2.67
CA ALA A 37 -14.27 -22.32 1.28
C ALA A 37 -14.41 -20.80 1.02
N ASN A 38 -15.42 -20.13 1.60
CA ASN A 38 -15.55 -18.67 1.51
C ASN A 38 -14.50 -17.91 2.33
N GLY A 39 -14.11 -18.42 3.50
CA GLY A 39 -13.01 -17.85 4.28
C GLY A 39 -11.67 -17.95 3.56
N ASN A 40 -11.41 -19.09 2.90
CA ASN A 40 -10.21 -19.30 2.08
C ASN A 40 -10.23 -18.48 0.79
N ALA A 41 -11.39 -18.32 0.13
CA ALA A 41 -11.52 -17.51 -1.08
C ALA A 41 -11.36 -16.02 -0.79
N ALA A 42 -11.92 -15.52 0.33
CA ALA A 42 -11.74 -14.13 0.76
C ALA A 42 -10.30 -13.86 1.22
N ALA A 43 -9.67 -14.79 1.95
CA ALA A 43 -8.26 -14.70 2.33
C ALA A 43 -7.33 -14.76 1.11
N ALA A 44 -7.62 -15.63 0.14
CA ALA A 44 -6.86 -15.72 -1.11
C ALA A 44 -7.03 -14.47 -1.99
N ALA A 45 -8.24 -13.90 -2.06
CA ALA A 45 -8.48 -12.64 -2.77
C ALA A 45 -7.72 -11.47 -2.12
N ASN A 46 -7.68 -11.41 -0.77
CA ASN A 46 -6.89 -10.43 -0.05
C ASN A 46 -5.37 -10.62 -0.28
N ALA A 47 -4.90 -11.88 -0.30
CA ALA A 47 -3.51 -12.20 -0.60
C ALA A 47 -3.11 -11.78 -2.02
N GLN A 48 -3.97 -12.04 -3.01
CA GLN A 48 -3.72 -11.62 -4.38
C GLN A 48 -3.68 -10.10 -4.50
N GLN A 49 -4.63 -9.39 -3.89
CA GLN A 49 -4.66 -7.92 -3.90
C GLN A 49 -3.40 -7.32 -3.27
N VAL A 50 -2.92 -7.87 -2.14
CA VAL A 50 -1.67 -7.44 -1.52
C VAL A 50 -0.48 -7.66 -2.47
N GLN A 51 -0.39 -8.83 -3.11
CA GLN A 51 0.68 -9.10 -4.09
C GLN A 51 0.61 -8.16 -5.29
N ASP A 52 -0.58 -7.89 -5.82
CA ASP A 52 -0.77 -6.98 -6.95
C ASP A 52 -0.32 -5.56 -6.59
N ASN A 53 -0.68 -5.08 -5.39
CA ASN A 53 -0.24 -3.77 -4.91
C ASN A 53 1.28 -3.70 -4.71
N VAL A 54 1.91 -4.75 -4.16
CA VAL A 54 3.36 -4.84 -4.00
C VAL A 54 4.06 -4.83 -5.36
N ASN A 55 3.57 -5.62 -6.32
CA ASN A 55 4.15 -5.68 -7.66
C ASN A 55 4.02 -4.36 -8.42
N GLN A 56 2.87 -3.69 -8.30
CA GLN A 56 2.68 -2.37 -8.89
C GLN A 56 3.64 -1.36 -8.26
N TRP A 57 3.73 -1.34 -6.94
CA TRP A 57 4.63 -0.45 -6.21
C TRP A 57 6.11 -0.65 -6.60
N LEU A 58 6.56 -1.91 -6.78
CA LEU A 58 7.91 -2.22 -7.27
C LEU A 58 8.15 -1.69 -8.69
N GLN A 59 7.14 -1.79 -9.56
CA GLN A 59 7.22 -1.27 -10.92
C GLN A 59 7.26 0.26 -10.93
N ASP A 60 6.49 0.92 -10.07
CA ASP A 60 6.47 2.38 -9.98
C ASP A 60 7.83 2.92 -9.51
N ILE A 61 8.44 2.29 -8.49
CA ILE A 61 9.81 2.60 -8.05
C ILE A 61 10.80 2.50 -9.20
N LYS A 62 10.70 1.42 -9.98
CA LYS A 62 11.58 1.20 -11.13
C LYS A 62 11.44 2.31 -12.17
N ASP A 63 10.22 2.78 -12.43
CA ASP A 63 9.97 3.85 -13.39
C ASP A 63 10.52 5.19 -12.89
N VAL A 64 10.37 5.50 -11.60
CA VAL A 64 11.00 6.69 -11.00
C VAL A 64 12.52 6.58 -11.02
N ASN A 65 13.09 5.44 -10.66
CA ASN A 65 14.54 5.24 -10.65
C ASN A 65 15.12 5.30 -12.08
N THR A 66 14.41 4.76 -13.06
CA THR A 66 14.79 4.87 -14.48
C THR A 66 14.89 6.33 -14.92
N PHE A 67 13.92 7.15 -14.51
CA PHE A 67 14.00 8.60 -14.76
C PHE A 67 15.22 9.21 -14.08
N VAL A 68 15.41 8.96 -12.79
CA VAL A 68 16.53 9.51 -12.01
C VAL A 68 17.88 9.17 -12.65
N ASP A 69 18.06 7.92 -13.08
CA ASP A 69 19.31 7.41 -13.66
C ASP A 69 19.58 7.94 -15.07
N THR A 70 18.53 8.29 -15.83
CA THR A 70 18.67 8.62 -17.26
C THR A 70 18.44 10.08 -17.60
N ALA A 71 17.79 10.86 -16.73
CA ALA A 71 17.34 12.22 -17.07
C ALA A 71 18.48 13.17 -17.47
N LEU A 72 19.67 13.04 -16.86
CA LEU A 72 20.85 13.85 -17.22
C LEU A 72 21.39 13.56 -18.63
N ASN A 73 21.00 12.44 -19.24
CA ASN A 73 21.41 12.08 -20.59
C ASN A 73 20.49 12.66 -21.68
N LEU A 74 19.30 13.13 -21.30
CA LEU A 74 18.32 13.71 -22.21
C LEU A 74 18.82 15.05 -22.78
N LYS A 75 18.50 15.32 -24.04
CA LYS A 75 19.15 16.41 -24.81
C LYS A 75 18.32 17.67 -24.91
N SER A 76 17.02 17.59 -24.64
CA SER A 76 16.12 18.74 -24.73
C SER A 76 15.28 18.90 -23.47
N ALA A 77 14.84 20.13 -23.22
CA ALA A 77 13.89 20.45 -22.16
C ALA A 77 12.59 19.65 -22.31
N GLN A 78 12.13 19.44 -23.55
CA GLN A 78 10.92 18.66 -23.82
C GLN A 78 11.09 17.19 -23.42
N ASP A 79 12.21 16.56 -23.80
CA ASP A 79 12.47 15.16 -23.44
C ASP A 79 12.52 14.98 -21.91
N ILE A 80 13.12 15.94 -21.21
CA ILE A 80 13.18 15.95 -19.74
C ILE A 80 11.77 16.06 -19.14
N SER A 81 10.96 16.99 -19.62
CA SER A 81 9.58 17.18 -19.15
C SER A 81 8.70 15.96 -19.43
N ASP A 82 8.85 15.31 -20.58
CA ASP A 82 8.09 14.11 -20.96
C ASP A 82 8.48 12.90 -20.10
N ALA A 83 9.78 12.70 -19.88
CA ALA A 83 10.28 11.66 -18.99
C ALA A 83 9.83 11.89 -17.53
N ALA A 84 9.92 13.14 -17.06
CA ALA A 84 9.44 13.53 -15.74
C ALA A 84 7.92 13.32 -15.59
N SER A 85 7.14 13.54 -16.64
CA SER A 85 5.68 13.32 -16.59
C SER A 85 5.33 11.86 -16.38
N THR A 86 6.05 10.94 -17.04
CA THR A 86 5.90 9.50 -16.81
C THR A 86 6.27 9.13 -15.38
N ALA A 87 7.44 9.58 -14.92
CA ALA A 87 7.91 9.33 -13.55
C ALA A 87 6.99 9.93 -12.48
N PHE A 88 6.31 11.04 -12.77
CA PHE A 88 5.39 11.67 -11.83
C PHE A 88 4.10 10.86 -11.62
N VAL A 89 3.63 10.15 -12.65
CA VAL A 89 2.52 9.20 -12.48
C VAL A 89 2.95 8.07 -11.57
N ALA A 90 4.09 7.44 -11.86
CA ALA A 90 4.66 6.38 -11.02
C ALA A 90 4.85 6.85 -9.56
N ALA A 91 5.43 8.03 -9.33
CA ALA A 91 5.64 8.54 -7.98
C ALA A 91 4.34 8.80 -7.20
N GLN A 92 3.23 9.14 -7.87
CA GLN A 92 1.91 9.25 -7.24
C GLN A 92 1.32 7.87 -6.93
N ASP A 93 1.52 6.91 -7.84
CA ASP A 93 1.06 5.54 -7.69
C ASP A 93 1.81 4.84 -6.54
N GLU A 94 3.11 5.09 -6.35
CA GLU A 94 3.86 4.58 -5.18
C GLU A 94 3.19 4.93 -3.84
N GLY A 95 2.84 6.20 -3.67
CA GLY A 95 2.14 6.66 -2.46
C GLY A 95 0.76 6.02 -2.32
N THR A 96 0.04 5.90 -3.43
CA THR A 96 -1.28 5.26 -3.47
C THR A 96 -1.22 3.78 -3.10
N GLN A 97 -0.24 3.03 -3.63
CA GLN A 97 -0.07 1.61 -3.30
C GLN A 97 0.34 1.41 -1.84
N ASN A 98 1.21 2.27 -1.33
CA ASN A 98 1.60 2.25 0.08
C ASN A 98 0.40 2.47 1.01
N ASP A 99 -0.47 3.45 0.71
CA ASP A 99 -1.71 3.68 1.46
C ASP A 99 -2.69 2.50 1.34
N ASN A 100 -2.83 1.93 0.14
CA ASN A 100 -3.67 0.76 -0.08
C ASN A 100 -3.19 -0.46 0.72
N LEU A 101 -1.88 -0.69 0.79
CA LEU A 101 -1.28 -1.76 1.59
C LEU A 101 -1.53 -1.53 3.08
N ALA A 102 -1.29 -0.31 3.57
CA ALA A 102 -1.56 0.06 4.96
C ALA A 102 -3.04 -0.10 5.35
N ALA A 103 -3.97 0.06 4.39
CA ALA A 103 -5.40 -0.16 4.60
C ALA A 103 -5.82 -1.65 4.48
N ALA A 104 -5.14 -2.43 3.65
CA ALA A 104 -5.47 -3.84 3.39
C ALA A 104 -4.97 -4.80 4.48
N VAL A 105 -3.92 -4.41 5.21
CA VAL A 105 -3.34 -5.23 6.28
C VAL A 105 -3.24 -4.47 7.60
N GLN A 106 -3.31 -5.19 8.71
CA GLN A 106 -2.96 -4.61 10.00
C GLN A 106 -1.43 -4.56 10.13
N LEU A 107 -0.85 -3.39 9.86
CA LEU A 107 0.58 -3.16 10.07
C LEU A 107 0.91 -3.28 11.56
N ASP A 108 2.05 -3.91 11.87
CA ASP A 108 2.61 -3.85 13.21
C ASP A 108 3.25 -2.46 13.47
N SER A 109 3.84 -2.26 14.65
CA SER A 109 4.44 -0.97 15.01
C SER A 109 5.60 -0.56 14.11
N LEU A 110 6.33 -1.53 13.54
CA LEU A 110 7.44 -1.26 12.64
C LEU A 110 6.93 -0.90 11.24
N GLY A 111 5.95 -1.65 10.72
CA GLY A 111 5.28 -1.33 9.46
C GLY A 111 4.57 0.03 9.50
N ALA A 112 3.96 0.39 10.62
CA ALA A 112 3.33 1.71 10.78
C ALA A 112 4.35 2.87 10.81
N LEU A 113 5.54 2.64 11.39
CA LEU A 113 6.62 3.62 11.37
C LEU A 113 7.19 3.78 9.95
N ALA A 114 7.51 2.67 9.29
CA ALA A 114 7.97 2.66 7.89
C ALA A 114 6.98 3.35 6.96
N ASN A 115 5.68 3.10 7.12
CA ASN A 115 4.64 3.76 6.34
C ASN A 115 4.64 5.29 6.50
N LYS A 116 4.89 5.78 7.72
CA LYS A 116 4.98 7.21 7.99
C LYS A 116 6.24 7.83 7.37
N ASP A 117 7.36 7.12 7.45
CA ASP A 117 8.62 7.59 6.91
C ASP A 117 8.59 7.62 5.38
N LEU A 118 7.97 6.61 4.75
CA LEU A 118 7.65 6.56 3.32
C LEU A 118 6.78 7.73 2.86
N ALA A 119 5.71 8.03 3.60
CA ALA A 119 4.84 9.16 3.27
C ALA A 119 5.61 10.50 3.24
N ASN A 120 6.63 10.67 4.09
CA ASN A 120 7.49 11.85 4.07
C ASN A 120 8.36 11.88 2.79
N GLN A 121 8.87 10.73 2.34
CA GLN A 121 9.67 10.65 1.11
C GLN A 121 8.83 10.97 -0.13
N PHE A 122 7.60 10.44 -0.22
CA PHE A 122 6.68 10.77 -1.32
C PHE A 122 6.36 12.27 -1.36
N GLY A 123 6.29 12.91 -0.19
CA GLY A 123 6.15 14.36 -0.04
C GLY A 123 7.35 15.18 -0.56
N ILE A 124 8.47 14.54 -0.89
CA ILE A 124 9.67 15.16 -1.49
C ILE A 124 9.77 14.78 -2.97
N ILE A 125 9.66 13.49 -3.29
CA ILE A 125 9.89 12.92 -4.63
C ILE A 125 8.87 13.47 -5.63
N GLY A 126 7.58 13.35 -5.33
CA GLY A 126 6.50 13.80 -6.23
C GLY A 126 6.64 15.29 -6.60
N PRO A 127 6.77 16.21 -5.63
CA PRO A 127 6.97 17.63 -5.91
C PRO A 127 8.25 17.94 -6.72
N ALA A 128 9.36 17.24 -6.47
CA ALA A 128 10.60 17.45 -7.23
C ALA A 128 10.48 17.00 -8.70
N ILE A 129 9.81 15.88 -8.96
CA ILE A 129 9.52 15.43 -10.33
C ILE A 129 8.56 16.41 -11.01
N ASN A 130 7.48 16.82 -10.32
CA ASN A 130 6.51 17.78 -10.86
C ASN A 130 7.16 19.14 -11.20
N ASP A 131 8.07 19.63 -10.37
CA ASP A 131 8.83 20.84 -10.71
C ASP A 131 9.67 20.63 -11.97
N THR A 132 10.24 19.45 -12.18
CA THR A 132 11.02 19.14 -13.39
C THR A 132 10.16 19.16 -14.67
N ILE A 133 8.89 18.80 -14.59
CA ILE A 133 7.94 18.88 -15.72
C ILE A 133 7.84 20.34 -16.22
N PHE A 134 7.65 21.29 -15.30
CA PHE A 134 7.41 22.70 -15.65
C PHE A 134 8.69 23.53 -15.74
N ASN A 135 9.76 23.09 -15.06
CA ASN A 135 11.03 23.79 -14.93
C ASN A 135 12.22 22.82 -15.17
N PRO A 136 12.41 22.30 -16.40
CA PRO A 136 13.45 21.32 -16.69
C PRO A 136 14.88 21.85 -16.43
N GLN A 137 15.07 23.17 -16.37
CA GLN A 137 16.33 23.78 -15.93
C GLN A 137 16.71 23.47 -14.46
N ASN A 138 15.75 23.06 -13.63
CA ASN A 138 15.96 22.66 -12.24
C ASN A 138 16.37 21.18 -12.10
N LEU A 139 16.53 20.44 -13.20
CA LEU A 139 16.74 19.00 -13.20
C LEU A 139 17.75 18.53 -12.15
N GLN A 140 18.97 19.09 -12.14
CA GLN A 140 20.01 18.64 -11.20
C GLN A 140 19.56 18.79 -9.74
N LYS A 141 19.02 19.96 -9.37
CA LYS A 141 18.52 20.22 -8.02
C LYS A 141 17.41 19.23 -7.63
N ASN A 142 16.52 18.93 -8.56
CA ASN A 142 15.40 18.03 -8.31
C ASN A 142 15.86 16.56 -8.20
N LEU A 143 16.83 16.14 -9.02
CA LEU A 143 17.49 14.84 -8.88
C LEU A 143 18.23 14.71 -7.54
N ASP A 144 18.91 15.76 -7.09
CA ASP A 144 19.57 15.77 -5.77
C ASP A 144 18.55 15.59 -4.63
N ALA A 145 17.37 16.22 -4.73
CA ALA A 145 16.30 16.07 -3.76
C ALA A 145 15.71 14.64 -3.78
N ILE A 146 15.47 14.07 -4.96
CA ILE A 146 14.96 12.71 -5.11
C ILE A 146 15.97 11.70 -4.57
N ASN A 147 17.24 11.81 -4.94
CA ASN A 147 18.31 10.96 -4.41
C ASN A 147 18.49 11.15 -2.90
N GLY A 148 18.34 12.37 -2.38
CA GLY A 148 18.34 12.64 -0.94
C GLY A 148 17.19 11.99 -0.19
N ALA A 149 16.08 11.68 -0.86
CA ALA A 149 14.93 10.95 -0.31
C ALA A 149 15.08 9.43 -0.46
N ARG A 150 15.63 8.94 -1.57
CA ARG A 150 15.81 7.52 -1.92
C ARG A 150 17.06 6.87 -1.30
N CYS A 151 18.17 7.61 -1.20
CA CYS A 151 19.46 7.10 -0.76
C CYS A 151 19.80 7.19 0.75
N PRO A 152 19.01 7.78 1.68
CA PRO A 152 19.33 7.74 3.11
C PRO A 152 19.55 6.30 3.57
N PRO A 153 20.62 6.05 4.35
CA PRO A 153 20.89 4.73 4.86
C PRO A 153 19.81 4.31 5.85
N PRO A 154 19.71 3.01 6.10
CA PRO A 154 18.93 2.49 7.19
C PRO A 154 19.13 3.17 8.53
N VAL A 155 18.04 3.59 9.18
CA VAL A 155 18.07 3.83 10.62
C VAL A 155 17.82 2.51 11.34
N GLY A 156 18.79 1.59 11.29
CA GLY A 156 18.74 0.26 11.92
C GLY A 156 18.67 -0.91 10.94
N ASP A 157 18.77 -2.15 11.44
CA ASP A 157 18.62 -3.38 10.63
C ASP A 157 17.26 -3.34 9.91
N GLY A 158 17.23 -3.05 8.61
CA GLY A 158 15.96 -2.97 7.88
C GLY A 158 15.68 -1.71 7.05
N ALA A 159 16.68 -0.95 6.63
CA ALA A 159 16.42 0.22 5.78
C ALA A 159 17.47 0.37 4.66
N ILE A 160 17.12 1.06 3.58
CA ILE A 160 16.94 0.47 2.22
C ILE A 160 15.84 -0.62 2.18
N LEU A 161 15.64 -1.40 3.24
CA LEU A 161 14.45 -2.25 3.43
C LEU A 161 13.22 -1.50 3.99
N GLU A 162 13.23 -0.17 4.22
CA GLU A 162 12.07 0.58 4.73
C GLU A 162 11.10 1.00 3.62
N GLU A 163 11.62 1.36 2.44
CA GLU A 163 10.78 1.52 1.26
C GLU A 163 10.00 0.22 1.02
N GLY A 164 10.63 -0.94 1.19
CA GLY A 164 9.97 -2.23 1.09
C GLY A 164 9.40 -2.81 2.40
N ALA A 165 9.50 -2.13 3.55
CA ALA A 165 9.15 -2.73 4.85
C ALA A 165 7.63 -2.88 4.98
N VAL A 166 6.88 -1.89 4.50
CA VAL A 166 5.41 -1.95 4.46
C VAL A 166 4.95 -3.09 3.56
N GLN A 167 5.62 -3.26 2.42
CA GLN A 167 5.36 -4.25 1.38
C GLN A 167 5.74 -5.65 1.87
N GLN A 168 6.88 -5.78 2.53
CA GLN A 168 7.34 -7.01 3.14
C GLN A 168 6.45 -7.41 4.31
N ALA A 169 6.04 -6.48 5.17
CA ALA A 169 5.10 -6.73 6.26
C ALA A 169 3.72 -7.13 5.72
N ALA A 170 3.23 -6.45 4.69
CA ALA A 170 1.97 -6.79 4.02
C ALA A 170 2.04 -8.16 3.34
N ALA A 171 3.12 -8.46 2.62
CA ALA A 171 3.35 -9.77 2.01
C ALA A 171 3.39 -10.87 3.08
N GLN A 172 4.11 -10.66 4.19
CA GLN A 172 4.16 -11.61 5.31
C GLN A 172 2.79 -11.84 5.95
N ALA A 173 1.97 -10.79 6.09
CA ALA A 173 0.62 -10.88 6.65
C ALA A 173 -0.29 -11.80 5.81
N VAL A 174 0.02 -12.00 4.53
CA VAL A 174 -0.71 -12.89 3.61
C VAL A 174 0.04 -14.18 3.26
N GLY A 175 1.16 -14.47 3.95
CA GLY A 175 1.95 -15.67 3.74
C GLY A 175 2.82 -15.67 2.47
N ALA A 176 3.15 -14.48 1.96
CA ALA A 176 4.02 -14.25 0.81
C ALA A 176 5.36 -13.61 1.23
N VAL A 177 6.24 -13.42 0.25
CA VAL A 177 7.51 -12.68 0.38
C VAL A 177 7.49 -11.59 -0.70
N ALA A 178 7.96 -10.39 -0.36
CA ALA A 178 8.15 -9.31 -1.32
C ALA A 178 9.62 -9.28 -1.76
N ASP A 179 9.86 -9.01 -3.04
CA ASP A 179 11.20 -8.68 -3.50
C ASP A 179 11.61 -7.31 -2.95
N ALA A 180 12.92 -7.11 -2.78
CA ALA A 180 13.44 -5.81 -2.39
C ALA A 180 13.27 -4.81 -3.55
N PRO A 181 12.93 -3.53 -3.27
CA PRO A 181 12.89 -2.50 -4.29
C PRO A 181 14.28 -2.28 -4.92
N GLU A 182 14.28 -1.89 -6.19
CA GLU A 182 15.51 -1.41 -6.84
C GLU A 182 15.94 -0.08 -6.20
N ILE A 183 17.25 0.12 -6.03
CA ILE A 183 17.81 1.39 -5.56
C ILE A 183 18.38 2.19 -6.75
N PRO A 184 18.25 3.53 -6.77
CA PRO A 184 18.89 4.37 -7.77
C PRO A 184 20.40 4.13 -7.86
N GLN A 185 20.99 4.29 -9.05
CA GLN A 185 22.44 4.15 -9.23
C GLN A 185 23.23 5.13 -8.37
N ALA A 186 22.68 6.33 -8.15
CA ALA A 186 23.26 7.36 -7.30
C ALA A 186 23.50 6.89 -5.85
N CYS A 187 22.78 5.88 -5.37
CA CYS A 187 22.94 5.35 -4.01
C CYS A 187 24.11 4.35 -3.87
N ASN A 188 24.77 3.98 -4.98
CA ASN A 188 25.91 3.06 -4.99
C ASN A 188 27.29 3.77 -5.04
N ALA A 189 27.30 5.10 -4.91
CA ALA A 189 28.48 5.96 -5.07
C ALA A 189 29.27 6.17 -3.78
#